data_AF-A0A2H5W1L1-F1
#
_entry.id   AF-A0A2H5W1L1-F1
#
_cell.length_a   1.000
_cell.length_b   1.000
_cell.length_c   1.000
_cell.angle_alpha   90.00
_cell.angle_beta   90.00
_cell.angle_gamma   90.00
#
_symmetry.space_group_name_H-M   'P 1'
#
loop_
_entity.id
_entity.type
_entity.pdbx_description
1 polymer ?
#
loop_
_entity_poly.entity_id
_entity_poly.type
_entity_poly.pdbx_seq_one_letter_code
_entity_poly.pdbx_strand_id
1 'polypeptide(L)'
;MRGASWWDQALAALQRGELRRIFDDLPVGVPADRFLARLEERLDAIMSEGVSRILEALPVGDLQVQLNICYFNAWGEIRSVDTFAQQVIRLGARYPDLKHVVVRQMEDEMRHFKLYDAAAVRMGGQPVLETSPQEKAGSLYRMFAYCDSECSEDVREQIFSCQFVDERFPLHLFSRLKEHPGVHPEFRQALEKIVPDEVFHVRGVGRMAAELLAAEGEARQRRMLDLAARILPYTLADKSGEFLGTSGGSAAA
;
A
#
# COMPACT_ATOMS: atom_id res chain seq x y z
N MET A 1 17.99 -23.86 -9.75
CA MET A 1 16.66 -24.04 -9.12
C MET A 1 16.09 -22.66 -8.89
N ARG A 2 14.98 -22.28 -9.53
CA ARG A 2 14.26 -21.06 -9.14
C ARG A 2 13.65 -21.35 -7.76
N GLY A 3 13.91 -20.50 -6.76
CA GLY A 3 13.25 -20.61 -5.47
C GLY A 3 11.73 -20.55 -5.65
N ALA A 4 10.98 -21.14 -4.73
CA ALA A 4 9.51 -21.03 -4.74
C ALA A 4 9.11 -19.54 -4.65
N SER A 5 8.14 -19.10 -5.46
CA SER A 5 7.71 -17.70 -5.49
C SER A 5 7.10 -17.31 -4.13
N TRP A 6 7.42 -16.12 -3.64
CA TRP A 6 6.91 -15.65 -2.36
C TRP A 6 5.43 -15.26 -2.44
N TRP A 7 4.99 -14.76 -3.60
CA TRP A 7 3.58 -14.52 -3.87
C TRP A 7 2.73 -15.79 -3.77
N ASP A 8 3.16 -16.89 -4.42
CA ASP A 8 2.41 -18.15 -4.37
C ASP A 8 2.36 -18.71 -2.95
N GLN A 9 3.46 -18.60 -2.21
CA GLN A 9 3.51 -19.01 -0.81
C GLN A 9 2.56 -18.17 0.06
N ALA A 10 2.51 -16.85 -0.16
CA ALA A 10 1.61 -15.95 0.54
C ALA A 10 0.14 -16.27 0.23
N LEU A 11 -0.23 -16.45 -1.04
CA LEU A 11 -1.59 -16.84 -1.42
C LEU A 11 -1.99 -18.21 -0.83
N ALA A 12 -1.10 -19.20 -0.89
CA ALA A 12 -1.37 -20.51 -0.33
C ALA A 12 -1.50 -20.48 1.21
N ALA A 13 -0.71 -19.65 1.88
CA ALA A 13 -0.82 -19.46 3.33
C ALA A 13 -2.09 -18.68 3.72
N LEU A 14 -2.50 -17.69 2.91
CA LEU A 14 -3.77 -16.97 3.07
C LEU A 14 -4.96 -17.93 3.03
N GLN A 15 -5.01 -18.81 2.02
CA GLN A 15 -6.07 -19.82 1.88
C GLN A 15 -6.16 -20.80 3.06
N ARG A 16 -5.05 -21.01 3.77
CA ARG A 16 -5.00 -21.87 4.97
C ARG A 16 -5.20 -21.11 6.29
N GLY A 17 -5.29 -19.78 6.26
CA GLY A 17 -5.32 -18.95 7.48
C GLY A 17 -3.98 -18.94 8.24
N GLU A 18 -2.87 -19.21 7.55
CA GLU A 18 -1.54 -19.39 8.15
C GLU A 18 -0.55 -18.30 7.71
N LEU A 19 -1.04 -17.13 7.31
CA LEU A 19 -0.20 -16.12 6.65
C LEU A 19 1.02 -15.70 7.48
N ARG A 20 0.91 -15.75 8.82
CA ARG A 20 2.05 -15.49 9.71
C ARG A 20 3.26 -16.37 9.42
N ARG A 21 3.06 -17.62 8.96
CA ARG A 21 4.15 -18.57 8.70
C ARG A 21 5.10 -18.15 7.59
N ILE A 22 4.66 -17.26 6.68
CA ILE A 22 5.53 -16.73 5.64
C ILE A 22 6.62 -15.81 6.19
N PHE A 23 6.64 -15.54 7.49
CA PHE A 23 7.65 -14.72 8.16
C PHE A 23 8.41 -15.47 9.27
N ASP A 24 8.12 -16.76 9.50
CA ASP A 24 8.68 -17.51 10.64
C ASP A 24 10.20 -17.69 10.56
N ASP A 25 10.76 -17.63 9.37
CA ASP A 25 12.21 -17.71 9.13
C ASP A 25 12.94 -16.37 9.32
N LEU A 26 12.20 -15.26 9.51
CA LEU A 26 12.81 -13.95 9.72
C LEU A 26 13.43 -13.85 11.13
N PRO A 27 14.65 -13.31 11.27
CA PRO A 27 15.33 -13.27 12.55
C PRO A 27 14.68 -12.25 13.49
N VAL A 28 14.35 -12.67 14.71
CA VAL A 28 13.85 -11.78 15.78
C VAL A 28 14.84 -11.74 16.96
N GLY A 29 14.78 -10.67 17.76
CA GLY A 29 15.75 -10.41 18.83
C GLY A 29 17.12 -9.96 18.32
N VAL A 30 17.20 -9.55 17.05
CA VAL A 30 18.40 -9.00 16.41
C VAL A 30 18.32 -7.47 16.35
N PRO A 31 19.42 -6.75 16.01
CA PRO A 31 19.37 -5.31 15.80
C PRO A 31 18.26 -4.90 14.82
N ALA A 32 17.58 -3.79 15.10
CA ALA A 32 16.38 -3.33 14.39
C ALA A 32 16.61 -3.24 12.88
N ASP A 33 17.72 -2.65 12.47
CA ASP A 33 18.18 -2.49 11.10
C ASP A 33 18.37 -3.84 10.38
N ARG A 34 18.88 -4.87 11.07
CA ARG A 34 18.98 -6.24 10.51
C ARG A 34 17.61 -6.90 10.37
N PHE A 35 16.73 -6.76 11.36
CA PHE A 35 15.36 -7.28 11.31
C PHE A 35 14.58 -6.64 10.15
N LEU A 36 14.59 -5.30 10.09
CA LEU A 36 13.87 -4.53 9.10
C LEU A 36 14.35 -4.84 7.68
N ALA A 37 15.66 -4.87 7.44
CA ALA A 37 16.17 -5.21 6.10
C ALA A 37 15.64 -6.56 5.57
N ARG A 38 15.49 -7.56 6.46
CA ARG A 38 14.93 -8.87 6.09
C ARG A 38 13.42 -8.84 5.87
N LEU A 39 12.70 -8.08 6.68
CA LEU A 39 11.27 -7.89 6.51
C LEU A 39 10.96 -7.13 5.21
N GLU A 40 11.72 -6.08 4.90
CA GLU A 40 11.62 -5.33 3.64
C GLU A 40 11.86 -6.21 2.44
N GLU A 41 12.95 -7.00 2.45
CA GLU A 41 13.28 -7.94 1.38
C GLU A 41 12.12 -8.92 1.12
N ARG A 42 11.51 -9.46 2.19
CA ARG A 42 10.36 -10.36 2.09
C ARG A 42 9.13 -9.67 1.53
N LEU A 43 8.78 -8.49 2.05
CA LEU A 43 7.60 -7.73 1.60
C LEU A 43 7.77 -7.27 0.16
N ASP A 44 8.92 -6.72 -0.21
CA ASP A 44 9.19 -6.26 -1.58
C ASP A 44 9.18 -7.42 -2.58
N ALA A 45 9.68 -8.61 -2.20
CA ALA A 45 9.58 -9.79 -3.05
C ALA A 45 8.11 -10.19 -3.31
N ILE A 46 7.29 -10.26 -2.25
CA ILE A 46 5.86 -10.57 -2.36
C ILE A 46 5.15 -9.54 -3.26
N MET A 47 5.30 -8.24 -2.96
CA MET A 47 4.60 -7.17 -3.68
C MET A 47 5.03 -7.08 -5.14
N SER A 48 6.33 -7.16 -5.42
CA SER A 48 6.86 -7.09 -6.77
C SER A 48 6.38 -8.25 -7.64
N GLU A 49 6.39 -9.49 -7.10
CA GLU A 49 5.85 -10.65 -7.80
C GLU A 49 4.34 -10.53 -8.05
N GLY A 50 3.59 -10.06 -7.05
CA GLY A 50 2.15 -9.81 -7.16
C GLY A 50 1.78 -8.82 -8.24
N VAL A 51 2.40 -7.64 -8.19
CA VAL A 51 2.22 -6.59 -9.19
C VAL A 51 2.58 -7.09 -10.59
N SER A 52 3.63 -7.92 -10.73
CA SER A 52 3.97 -8.55 -12.03
C SER A 52 2.76 -9.27 -12.61
N ARG A 53 2.13 -10.13 -11.81
CA ARG A 53 1.00 -10.96 -12.25
C ARG A 53 -0.24 -10.12 -12.54
N ILE A 54 -0.51 -9.11 -11.72
CA ILE A 54 -1.62 -8.19 -11.94
C ILE A 54 -1.45 -7.48 -13.28
N LEU A 55 -0.27 -6.91 -13.54
CA LEU A 55 -0.01 -6.19 -14.79
C LEU A 55 0.03 -7.10 -16.02
N GLU A 56 0.45 -8.35 -15.88
CA GLU A 56 0.38 -9.35 -16.96
C GLU A 56 -1.07 -9.72 -17.34
N ALA A 57 -1.98 -9.70 -16.38
CA ALA A 57 -3.39 -10.04 -16.59
C ALA A 57 -4.27 -8.83 -16.92
N LEU A 58 -3.86 -7.61 -16.53
CA LEU A 58 -4.60 -6.39 -16.75
C LEU A 58 -4.38 -5.88 -18.19
N PRO A 59 -5.43 -5.48 -18.93
CA PRO A 59 -5.27 -4.88 -20.26
C PRO A 59 -4.80 -3.42 -20.13
N VAL A 60 -3.54 -3.23 -19.71
CA VAL A 60 -2.96 -1.90 -19.42
C VAL A 60 -3.07 -0.93 -20.61
N GLY A 61 -3.05 -1.43 -21.85
CA GLY A 61 -3.21 -0.60 -23.05
C GLY A 61 -4.62 -0.03 -23.27
N ASP A 62 -5.62 -0.49 -22.52
CA ASP A 62 -6.98 0.00 -22.61
C ASP A 62 -7.16 1.32 -21.84
N LEU A 63 -7.71 2.34 -22.50
CA LEU A 63 -7.90 3.67 -21.94
C LEU A 63 -8.86 3.67 -20.74
N GLN A 64 -9.94 2.87 -20.80
CA GLN A 64 -10.93 2.81 -19.73
C GLN A 64 -10.35 2.15 -18.49
N VAL A 65 -9.50 1.14 -18.65
CA VAL A 65 -8.76 0.52 -17.55
C VAL A 65 -7.82 1.53 -16.91
N GLN A 66 -7.03 2.26 -17.69
CA GLN A 66 -6.15 3.30 -17.13
C GLN A 66 -6.92 4.42 -16.42
N LEU A 67 -8.05 4.88 -16.98
CA LEU A 67 -8.94 5.83 -16.31
C LEU A 67 -9.45 5.30 -14.98
N ASN A 68 -9.86 4.03 -14.92
CA ASN A 68 -10.30 3.42 -13.66
C ASN A 68 -9.16 3.33 -12.64
N ILE A 69 -7.92 3.05 -13.05
CA ILE A 69 -6.76 3.11 -12.15
C ILE A 69 -6.57 4.54 -11.62
N CYS A 70 -6.66 5.58 -12.46
CA CYS A 70 -6.58 6.97 -12.01
C CYS A 70 -7.65 7.29 -10.97
N TYR A 71 -8.92 6.95 -11.23
CA TYR A 71 -10.01 7.22 -10.31
C TYR A 71 -9.85 6.46 -8.98
N PHE A 72 -9.50 5.18 -9.07
CA PHE A 72 -9.26 4.31 -7.91
C PHE A 72 -8.21 4.92 -6.98
N ASN A 73 -7.05 5.31 -7.52
CA ASN A 73 -5.97 5.86 -6.70
C ASN A 73 -6.29 7.28 -6.21
N ALA A 74 -6.90 8.14 -7.04
CA ALA A 74 -7.30 9.48 -6.60
C ALA A 74 -8.24 9.44 -5.38
N TRP A 75 -9.25 8.58 -5.39
CA TRP A 75 -10.12 8.39 -4.22
C TRP A 75 -9.36 7.78 -3.03
N GLY A 76 -8.41 6.88 -3.29
CA GLY A 76 -7.47 6.37 -2.30
C GLY A 76 -6.69 7.49 -1.59
N GLU A 77 -6.21 8.50 -2.32
CA GLU A 77 -5.44 9.60 -1.75
C GLU A 77 -6.25 10.52 -0.85
N ILE A 78 -7.52 10.79 -1.19
CA ILE A 78 -8.40 11.53 -0.27
C ILE A 78 -8.59 10.71 1.02
N ARG A 79 -8.81 9.41 0.86
CA ARG A 79 -9.10 8.52 1.99
C ARG A 79 -7.88 8.31 2.90
N SER A 80 -6.68 8.27 2.35
CA SER A 80 -5.42 8.13 3.10
C SER A 80 -5.17 9.37 3.98
N VAL A 81 -5.45 10.56 3.45
CA VAL A 81 -5.34 11.82 4.21
C VAL A 81 -6.21 11.84 5.46
N ASP A 82 -7.43 11.30 5.40
CA ASP A 82 -8.30 11.17 6.58
C ASP A 82 -7.68 10.27 7.65
N THR A 83 -7.12 9.12 7.26
CA THR A 83 -6.42 8.19 8.16
C THR A 83 -5.18 8.86 8.77
N PHE A 84 -4.39 9.56 7.97
CA PHE A 84 -3.14 10.18 8.42
C PHE A 84 -3.39 11.37 9.34
N ALA A 85 -4.48 12.13 9.12
CA ALA A 85 -4.90 13.17 10.04
C ALA A 85 -5.16 12.60 11.45
N GLN A 86 -5.81 11.44 11.55
CA GLN A 86 -6.02 10.76 12.84
C GLN A 86 -4.70 10.30 13.47
N GLN A 87 -3.77 9.78 12.67
CA GLN A 87 -2.43 9.41 13.13
C GLN A 87 -1.67 10.63 13.69
N VAL A 88 -1.69 11.77 13.00
CA VAL A 88 -1.06 13.03 13.43
C VAL A 88 -1.60 13.52 14.76
N ILE A 89 -2.92 13.40 14.97
CA ILE A 89 -3.57 13.73 16.25
C ILE A 89 -3.05 12.80 17.35
N ARG A 90 -3.04 11.48 17.10
CA ARG A 90 -2.65 10.46 18.09
C ARG A 90 -1.16 10.43 18.42
N LEU A 91 -0.29 10.77 17.47
CA LEU A 91 1.14 10.95 17.73
C LEU A 91 1.40 12.04 18.79
N GLY A 92 0.51 13.02 18.88
CA GLY A 92 0.58 14.10 19.88
C GLY A 92 1.91 14.85 19.78
N ALA A 93 2.56 15.06 20.93
CA ALA A 93 3.90 15.64 21.02
C ALA A 93 5.01 14.59 21.25
N ARG A 94 4.66 13.30 21.28
CA ARG A 94 5.57 12.21 21.71
C ARG A 94 6.62 11.86 20.65
N TYR A 95 6.26 12.03 19.37
CA TYR A 95 7.10 11.69 18.23
C TYR A 95 7.08 12.84 17.22
N PRO A 96 7.74 13.99 17.51
CA PRO A 96 7.67 15.18 16.66
C PRO A 96 8.21 14.94 15.25
N ASP A 97 9.30 14.17 15.11
CA ASP A 97 9.89 13.88 13.80
C ASP A 97 8.98 12.97 12.96
N LEU A 98 8.43 11.91 13.58
CA LEU A 98 7.47 11.03 12.91
C LEU A 98 6.20 11.81 12.51
N LYS A 99 5.73 12.71 13.38
CA LYS A 99 4.59 13.57 13.07
C LYS A 99 4.88 14.51 11.90
N HIS A 100 6.07 15.09 11.84
CA HIS A 100 6.47 15.97 10.75
C HIS A 100 6.44 15.23 9.40
N VAL A 101 6.99 14.02 9.34
CA VAL A 101 7.03 13.26 8.08
C VAL A 101 5.65 12.73 7.67
N VAL A 102 4.76 12.39 8.62
CA VAL A 102 3.35 12.05 8.30
C VAL A 102 2.59 13.27 7.76
N VAL A 103 2.79 14.46 8.35
CA VAL A 103 2.18 15.70 7.84
C VAL A 103 2.65 16.01 6.43
N ARG A 104 3.94 15.80 6.14
CA ARG A 104 4.47 15.94 4.78
C ARG A 104 3.80 14.94 3.83
N GLN A 105 3.68 13.68 4.23
CA GLN A 105 3.00 12.68 3.40
C GLN A 105 1.56 13.09 3.08
N MET A 106 0.80 13.64 4.05
CA MET A 106 -0.55 14.16 3.77
C MET A 106 -0.58 15.24 2.67
N GLU A 107 0.44 16.11 2.61
CA GLU A 107 0.58 17.08 1.53
C GLU A 107 0.86 16.39 0.19
N ASP A 108 1.71 15.37 0.20
CA ASP A 108 2.04 14.55 -0.96
C ASP A 108 0.80 13.82 -1.50
N GLU A 109 -0.03 13.19 -0.65
CA GLU A 109 -1.27 12.53 -1.08
C GLU A 109 -2.27 13.52 -1.71
N MET A 110 -2.44 14.70 -1.11
CA MET A 110 -3.30 15.74 -1.69
C MET A 110 -2.76 16.27 -3.03
N ARG A 111 -1.44 16.23 -3.24
CA ARG A 111 -0.83 16.53 -4.53
C ARG A 111 -1.03 15.39 -5.52
N HIS A 112 -0.92 14.13 -5.10
CA HIS A 112 -1.17 12.95 -5.93
C HIS A 112 -2.61 12.91 -6.43
N PHE A 113 -3.59 13.22 -5.56
CA PHE A 113 -4.98 13.40 -5.96
C PHE A 113 -5.12 14.35 -7.17
N LYS A 114 -4.51 15.54 -7.09
CA LYS A 114 -4.55 16.53 -8.17
C LYS A 114 -3.86 16.04 -9.44
N LEU A 115 -2.80 15.24 -9.31
CA LEU A 115 -2.09 14.67 -10.45
C LEU A 115 -2.94 13.60 -11.16
N TYR A 116 -3.60 12.71 -10.41
CA TYR A 116 -4.52 11.73 -10.96
C TYR A 116 -5.74 12.39 -11.61
N ASP A 117 -6.34 13.39 -10.95
CA ASP A 117 -7.46 14.15 -11.49
C ASP A 117 -7.11 14.82 -12.83
N ALA A 118 -5.98 15.55 -12.85
CA ALA A 118 -5.52 16.19 -14.07
C ALA A 118 -5.17 15.17 -15.18
N ALA A 119 -4.59 14.02 -14.84
CA ALA A 119 -4.31 12.96 -15.79
C ALA A 119 -5.61 12.35 -16.35
N ALA A 120 -6.59 12.05 -15.50
CA ALA A 120 -7.89 11.52 -15.93
C ALA A 120 -8.59 12.47 -16.91
N VAL A 121 -8.65 13.77 -16.59
CA VAL A 121 -9.25 14.79 -17.46
C VAL A 121 -8.49 14.88 -18.80
N ARG A 122 -7.15 14.91 -18.78
CA ARG A 122 -6.35 14.98 -20.02
C ARG A 122 -6.41 13.71 -20.88
N MET A 123 -6.72 12.57 -20.28
CA MET A 123 -7.02 11.32 -20.99
C MET A 123 -8.44 11.28 -21.58
N GLY A 124 -9.26 12.32 -21.39
CA GLY A 124 -10.64 12.38 -21.87
C GLY A 124 -11.67 11.81 -20.89
N GLY A 125 -11.28 11.54 -19.65
CA GLY A 125 -12.19 11.19 -18.57
C GLY A 125 -12.88 12.40 -17.93
N GLN A 126 -13.83 12.13 -17.04
CA GLN A 126 -14.45 13.13 -16.17
C GLN A 126 -13.52 13.52 -15.02
N PRO A 127 -13.66 14.73 -14.45
CA PRO A 127 -13.04 15.11 -13.17
C PRO A 127 -13.38 14.09 -12.07
N VAL A 128 -12.42 13.79 -11.20
CA VAL A 128 -12.57 12.74 -10.17
C VAL A 128 -13.75 13.03 -9.26
N LEU A 129 -13.93 14.28 -8.82
CA LEU A 129 -15.03 14.67 -7.92
C LEU A 129 -16.43 14.60 -8.57
N GLU A 130 -16.50 14.44 -9.89
CA GLU A 130 -17.76 14.20 -10.62
C GLU A 130 -18.04 12.69 -10.77
N THR A 131 -17.12 11.83 -10.36
CA THR A 131 -17.30 10.38 -10.32
C THR A 131 -17.83 9.91 -8.97
N SER A 132 -18.46 8.74 -8.92
CA SER A 132 -18.85 8.10 -7.66
C SER A 132 -17.68 7.30 -7.08
N PRO A 133 -17.24 7.56 -5.84
CA PRO A 133 -16.25 6.72 -5.17
C PRO A 133 -16.74 5.29 -5.00
N GLN A 134 -18.04 5.04 -4.81
CA GLN A 134 -18.58 3.68 -4.72
C GLN A 134 -18.51 2.93 -6.05
N GLU A 135 -18.65 3.61 -7.19
CA GLU A 135 -18.58 2.98 -8.51
C GLU A 135 -17.14 2.81 -9.01
N LYS A 136 -16.27 3.76 -8.70
CA LYS A 136 -14.89 3.81 -9.20
C LYS A 136 -13.85 3.25 -8.24
N ALA A 137 -14.17 3.26 -6.94
CA ALA A 137 -13.31 2.77 -5.89
C ALA A 137 -13.96 1.56 -5.17
N GLY A 138 -15.26 1.29 -5.31
CA GLY A 138 -15.87 0.04 -4.83
C GLY A 138 -15.63 -0.18 -3.33
N SER A 139 -15.03 -1.33 -3.00
CA SER A 139 -14.65 -1.70 -1.63
C SER A 139 -13.59 -0.78 -1.00
N LEU A 140 -12.94 0.09 -1.78
CA LEU A 140 -11.89 1.01 -1.33
C LEU A 140 -12.30 2.13 -0.39
N TYR A 141 -13.58 2.42 -0.19
CA TYR A 141 -13.93 3.24 0.98
C TYR A 141 -13.50 2.55 2.31
N ARG A 142 -13.21 1.24 2.24
CA ARG A 142 -12.57 0.42 3.27
C ARG A 142 -11.05 0.26 3.09
N MET A 143 -10.44 0.82 2.05
CA MET A 143 -8.99 1.01 1.98
C MET A 143 -8.63 1.85 3.22
N PHE A 144 -7.77 1.33 4.07
CA PHE A 144 -7.50 1.86 5.41
C PHE A 144 -8.60 1.70 6.47
N ALA A 145 -9.76 1.09 6.21
CA ALA A 145 -10.66 0.70 7.31
C ALA A 145 -9.99 -0.27 8.27
N TYR A 146 -9.06 -1.11 7.80
CA TYR A 146 -8.22 -1.91 8.69
C TYR A 146 -7.21 -1.04 9.47
N CYS A 147 -6.65 0.00 8.85
CA CYS A 147 -5.81 0.98 9.53
C CYS A 147 -6.57 1.83 10.57
N ASP A 148 -7.86 2.05 10.37
CA ASP A 148 -8.69 2.90 11.22
C ASP A 148 -9.38 2.11 12.33
N SER A 149 -9.92 0.93 12.01
CA SER A 149 -10.78 0.15 12.91
C SER A 149 -10.09 -1.03 13.59
N GLU A 150 -9.02 -1.57 13.02
CA GLU A 150 -8.38 -2.78 13.55
C GLU A 150 -7.14 -2.51 14.40
N CYS A 151 -6.84 -1.24 14.61
CA CYS A 151 -5.46 -0.82 14.68
C CYS A 151 -5.11 -0.37 16.10
N SER A 152 -4.19 -1.14 16.69
CA SER A 152 -3.47 -0.99 17.96
C SER A 152 -3.61 0.34 18.69
N GLU A 153 -3.66 0.31 20.03
CA GLU A 153 -3.54 1.50 20.87
C GLU A 153 -2.25 2.30 20.52
N ASP A 154 -1.22 1.62 20.02
CA ASP A 154 0.01 2.23 19.53
C ASP A 154 -0.12 2.75 18.09
N VAL A 155 -0.12 4.08 17.95
CA VAL A 155 -0.16 4.77 16.65
C VAL A 155 1.00 4.40 15.73
N ARG A 156 2.17 4.01 16.27
CA ARG A 156 3.31 3.59 15.46
C ARG A 156 3.03 2.26 14.74
N GLU A 157 2.30 1.35 15.37
CA GLU A 157 1.87 0.10 14.72
C GLU A 157 0.90 0.37 13.57
N GLN A 158 0.08 1.43 13.69
CA GLN A 158 -0.79 1.88 12.60
C GLN A 158 0.04 2.42 11.44
N ILE A 159 0.99 3.32 11.72
CA ILE A 159 1.86 3.90 10.69
C ILE A 159 2.74 2.83 10.01
N PHE A 160 3.24 1.88 10.79
CA PHE A 160 3.92 0.71 10.22
C PHE A 160 2.98 -0.08 9.29
N SER A 161 1.74 -0.33 9.70
CA SER A 161 0.79 -1.13 8.92
C SER A 161 0.43 -0.45 7.58
N CYS A 162 0.13 0.85 7.59
CA CYS A 162 -0.29 1.55 6.38
C CYS A 162 0.93 1.89 5.50
N GLN A 163 1.89 2.67 6.02
CA GLN A 163 3.00 3.21 5.22
C GLN A 163 4.12 2.20 4.98
N PHE A 164 4.43 1.30 5.92
CA PHE A 164 5.54 0.35 5.72
C PHE A 164 5.11 -0.94 5.01
N VAL A 165 3.87 -1.41 5.22
CA VAL A 165 3.39 -2.67 4.63
C VAL A 165 2.51 -2.42 3.41
N ASP A 166 1.41 -1.68 3.55
CA ASP A 166 0.41 -1.57 2.47
C ASP A 166 0.87 -0.67 1.30
N GLU A 167 1.51 0.46 1.59
CA GLU A 167 1.99 1.40 0.56
C GLU A 167 3.15 0.87 -0.29
N ARG A 168 3.72 -0.29 0.06
CA ARG A 168 4.62 -1.00 -0.86
C ARG A 168 3.92 -1.40 -2.15
N PHE A 169 2.64 -1.75 -2.08
CA PHE A 169 1.90 -2.13 -3.27
C PHE A 169 1.80 -1.00 -4.32
N PRO A 170 1.26 0.20 -4.00
CA PRO A 170 1.24 1.32 -4.94
C PRO A 170 2.64 1.66 -5.44
N LEU A 171 3.65 1.70 -4.57
CA LEU A 171 5.05 1.91 -4.98
C LEU A 171 5.49 0.93 -6.08
N HIS A 172 5.31 -0.38 -5.90
CA HIS A 172 5.69 -1.39 -6.89
C HIS A 172 4.81 -1.32 -8.15
N LEU A 173 3.51 -1.06 -8.00
CA LEU A 173 2.56 -0.90 -9.09
C LEU A 173 2.93 0.27 -10.00
N PHE A 174 3.08 1.47 -9.44
CA PHE A 174 3.36 2.69 -10.19
C PHE A 174 4.76 2.68 -10.82
N SER A 175 5.74 2.12 -10.11
CA SER A 175 7.09 1.93 -10.64
C SER A 175 7.13 1.10 -11.91
N ARG A 176 6.22 0.13 -12.05
CA ARG A 176 6.11 -0.72 -13.24
C ARG A 176 5.17 -0.16 -14.30
N LEU A 177 4.04 0.41 -13.89
CA LEU A 177 3.09 1.04 -14.81
C LEU A 177 3.76 2.17 -15.61
N LYS A 178 4.55 3.04 -14.98
CA LYS A 178 5.20 4.15 -15.69
C LYS A 178 6.13 3.69 -16.82
N GLU A 179 6.76 2.53 -16.65
CA GLU A 179 7.65 1.92 -17.65
C GLU A 179 6.89 1.09 -18.71
N HIS A 180 5.60 0.82 -18.50
CA HIS A 180 4.82 -0.02 -19.40
C HIS A 180 4.52 0.73 -20.71
N PRO A 181 4.80 0.13 -21.89
CA PRO A 181 4.70 0.83 -23.17
C PRO A 181 3.26 1.22 -23.55
N GLY A 182 2.27 0.45 -23.08
CA GLY A 182 0.84 0.73 -23.31
C GLY A 182 0.24 1.83 -22.43
N VAL A 183 0.98 2.39 -21.47
CA VAL A 183 0.45 3.46 -20.61
C VAL A 183 0.38 4.80 -21.36
N HIS A 184 -0.74 5.47 -21.19
CA HIS A 184 -1.04 6.77 -21.77
C HIS A 184 -0.01 7.82 -21.29
N PRO A 185 0.49 8.72 -22.17
CA PRO A 185 1.53 9.69 -21.81
C PRO A 185 1.20 10.55 -20.59
N GLU A 186 -0.03 11.04 -20.51
CA GLU A 186 -0.51 11.87 -19.38
C GLU A 186 -0.49 11.10 -18.05
N PHE A 187 -0.89 9.82 -18.08
CA PHE A 187 -0.86 8.99 -16.88
C PHE A 187 0.57 8.66 -16.48
N ARG A 188 1.44 8.31 -17.44
CA ARG A 188 2.88 8.12 -17.21
C ARG A 188 3.50 9.35 -16.53
N GLN A 189 3.23 10.56 -17.03
CA GLN A 189 3.77 11.79 -16.46
C GLN A 189 3.30 12.03 -15.01
N ALA A 190 2.06 11.66 -14.69
CA ALA A 190 1.57 11.67 -13.30
C ALA A 190 2.39 10.69 -12.44
N LEU A 191 2.51 9.43 -12.87
CA LEU A 191 3.25 8.40 -12.13
C LEU A 191 4.73 8.76 -11.92
N GLU A 192 5.39 9.38 -12.90
CA GLU A 192 6.78 9.85 -12.77
C GLU A 192 6.97 10.87 -11.63
N LYS A 193 5.94 11.66 -11.33
CA LYS A 193 5.95 12.64 -10.24
C LYS A 193 5.56 12.03 -8.90
N ILE A 194 4.72 10.99 -8.91
CA ILE A 194 4.17 10.32 -7.73
C ILE A 194 5.18 9.33 -7.13
N VAL A 195 5.84 8.52 -7.96
CA VAL A 195 6.75 7.45 -7.49
C VAL A 195 7.85 7.93 -6.54
N PRO A 196 8.53 9.08 -6.76
CA PRO A 196 9.51 9.58 -5.79
C PRO A 196 8.93 9.82 -4.38
N ASP A 197 7.68 10.25 -4.30
CA ASP A 197 6.99 10.48 -3.02
C ASP A 197 6.61 9.16 -2.37
N GLU A 198 6.11 8.19 -3.13
CA GLU A 198 5.82 6.83 -2.66
C GLU A 198 7.05 6.12 -2.07
N VAL A 199 8.24 6.38 -2.65
CA VAL A 199 9.51 5.93 -2.06
C VAL A 199 9.72 6.57 -0.69
N PHE A 200 9.42 7.86 -0.54
CA PHE A 200 9.50 8.56 0.73
C PHE A 200 8.44 8.08 1.73
N HIS A 201 7.22 7.77 1.30
CA HIS A 201 6.18 7.27 2.20
C HIS A 201 6.61 5.93 2.83
N VAL A 202 7.06 4.98 2.01
CA VAL A 202 7.50 3.66 2.50
C VAL A 202 8.83 3.77 3.28
N ARG A 203 9.85 4.40 2.71
CA ARG A 203 11.23 4.38 3.24
C ARG A 203 11.54 5.51 4.20
N GLY A 204 10.76 6.58 4.19
CA GLY A 204 10.88 7.72 5.10
C GLY A 204 9.89 7.63 6.26
N VAL A 205 8.59 7.52 5.96
CA VAL A 205 7.54 7.53 6.99
C VAL A 205 7.39 6.15 7.63
N GLY A 206 7.03 5.15 6.82
CA GLY A 206 6.80 3.79 7.29
C GLY A 206 8.02 3.20 7.99
N ARG A 207 9.20 3.38 7.39
CA ARG A 207 10.45 2.86 7.96
C ARG A 207 10.79 3.51 9.31
N MET A 208 10.56 4.82 9.47
CA MET A 208 10.81 5.49 10.74
C MET A 208 9.93 4.91 11.86
N ALA A 209 8.64 4.67 11.60
CA ALA A 209 7.78 3.99 12.57
C ALA A 209 8.25 2.55 12.85
N ALA A 210 8.68 1.84 11.81
CA ALA A 210 9.20 0.48 11.92
C ALA A 210 10.48 0.41 12.78
N GLU A 211 11.39 1.36 12.64
CA GLU A 211 12.63 1.46 13.44
C GLU A 211 12.33 1.71 14.91
N LEU A 212 11.42 2.64 15.21
CA LEU A 212 10.98 2.94 16.58
C LEU A 212 10.37 1.71 17.27
N LEU A 213 9.61 0.89 16.53
CA LEU A 213 9.02 -0.34 17.04
C LEU A 213 10.08 -1.44 17.20
N ALA A 214 10.86 -1.73 16.15
CA ALA A 214 11.82 -2.82 16.14
C ALA A 214 12.94 -2.64 17.19
N ALA A 215 13.26 -1.41 17.57
CA ALA A 215 14.20 -1.08 18.64
C ALA A 215 13.74 -1.50 20.05
N GLU A 216 12.44 -1.77 20.26
CA GLU A 216 11.91 -2.26 21.53
C GLU A 216 12.22 -3.75 21.79
N GLY A 217 12.82 -4.44 20.80
CA GLY A 217 13.34 -5.79 20.95
C GLY A 217 12.39 -6.88 20.44
N GLU A 218 12.69 -8.12 20.84
CA GLU A 218 12.16 -9.33 20.23
C GLU A 218 10.62 -9.40 20.21
N ALA A 219 9.97 -9.08 21.33
CA ALA A 219 8.51 -9.13 21.43
C ALA A 219 7.85 -8.18 20.42
N ARG A 220 8.42 -6.98 20.23
CA ARG A 220 7.88 -6.02 19.26
C ARG A 220 8.17 -6.45 17.83
N GLN A 221 9.36 -6.98 17.55
CA GLN A 221 9.68 -7.54 16.24
C GLN A 221 8.72 -8.67 15.86
N ARG A 222 8.41 -9.60 16.78
CA ARG A 222 7.39 -10.65 16.56
C ARG A 222 6.02 -10.05 16.26
N ARG A 223 5.59 -9.05 17.03
CA ARG A 223 4.34 -8.32 16.81
C ARG A 223 4.28 -7.66 15.43
N MET A 224 5.38 -7.08 14.95
CA MET A 224 5.45 -6.49 13.61
C MET A 224 5.26 -7.53 12.51
N LEU A 225 5.77 -8.75 12.68
CA LEU A 225 5.51 -9.87 11.74
C LEU A 225 4.03 -10.28 11.75
N ASP A 226 3.37 -10.26 12.92
CA ASP A 226 1.93 -10.53 13.04
C ASP A 226 1.10 -9.44 12.36
N LEU A 227 1.49 -8.17 12.53
CA LEU A 227 0.85 -7.04 11.85
C LEU A 227 1.01 -7.14 10.34
N ALA A 228 2.23 -7.38 9.84
CA ALA A 228 2.47 -7.55 8.40
C ALA A 228 1.62 -8.69 7.80
N ALA A 229 1.51 -9.81 8.51
CA ALA A 229 0.66 -10.94 8.11
C ALA A 229 -0.84 -10.64 8.18
N ARG A 230 -1.27 -9.69 9.02
CA ARG A 230 -2.67 -9.25 9.08
C ARG A 230 -3.01 -8.28 7.96
N ILE A 231 -2.06 -7.45 7.54
CA ILE A 231 -2.30 -6.42 6.51
C ILE A 231 -2.22 -6.99 5.11
N LEU A 232 -1.28 -7.90 4.86
CA LEU A 232 -1.07 -8.50 3.54
C LEU A 232 -2.36 -8.98 2.85
N PRO A 233 -3.33 -9.67 3.47
CA PRO A 233 -4.57 -10.07 2.80
C PRO A 233 -5.31 -8.91 2.13
N TYR A 234 -5.39 -7.74 2.76
CA TYR A 234 -6.03 -6.56 2.18
C TYR A 234 -5.24 -6.05 0.98
N THR A 235 -3.92 -6.07 1.06
CA THR A 235 -3.05 -5.69 -0.05
C THR A 235 -3.07 -6.71 -1.20
N LEU A 236 -3.21 -8.00 -0.89
CA LEU A 236 -3.14 -9.11 -1.84
C LEU A 236 -4.50 -9.40 -2.51
N ALA A 237 -5.60 -9.40 -1.75
CA ALA A 237 -6.92 -9.86 -2.22
C ALA A 237 -7.79 -8.70 -2.73
N ASP A 238 -7.88 -7.58 -2.00
CA ASP A 238 -8.75 -6.47 -2.40
C ASP A 238 -8.18 -5.76 -3.63
N LYS A 239 -6.87 -5.46 -3.63
CA LYS A 239 -6.24 -4.79 -4.76
C LYS A 239 -6.20 -5.69 -6.01
N SER A 240 -5.89 -6.98 -5.87
CA SER A 240 -5.90 -7.91 -7.02
C SER A 240 -7.32 -8.19 -7.54
N GLY A 241 -8.32 -8.34 -6.65
CA GLY A 241 -9.69 -8.65 -7.05
C GLY A 241 -10.37 -7.51 -7.80
N GLU A 242 -10.09 -6.26 -7.41
CA GLU A 242 -10.59 -5.06 -8.09
C GLU A 242 -9.89 -4.84 -9.44
N PHE A 243 -8.56 -5.05 -9.54
CA PHE A 243 -7.85 -4.92 -10.82
C PHE A 243 -8.14 -6.07 -11.80
N LEU A 244 -8.38 -7.29 -11.31
CA LEU A 244 -8.63 -8.45 -12.17
C LEU A 244 -10.12 -8.69 -12.45
N GLY A 245 -11.02 -7.85 -11.92
CA GLY A 245 -12.47 -7.97 -12.11
C GLY A 245 -13.07 -9.24 -11.50
N THR A 246 -12.44 -9.81 -10.48
CA THR A 246 -12.89 -11.05 -9.82
C THR A 246 -13.69 -10.80 -8.53
N SER A 247 -14.10 -9.56 -8.25
CA SER A 247 -14.96 -9.23 -7.09
C SER A 247 -16.42 -9.66 -7.30
N GLY A 248 -16.62 -10.96 -7.53
CA GLY A 248 -17.86 -11.66 -7.25
C GLY A 248 -17.75 -12.36 -5.90
N GLY A 249 -18.20 -11.70 -4.83
CA GLY A 249 -18.59 -12.35 -3.57
C GLY A 249 -17.47 -12.73 -2.60
N SER A 250 -17.31 -11.91 -1.57
CA SER A 250 -17.13 -12.40 -0.20
C SER A 250 -17.78 -11.38 0.75
N ALA A 251 -19.11 -11.43 0.81
CA ALA A 251 -19.80 -11.05 2.02
C ALA A 251 -19.50 -12.13 3.07
N ALA A 252 -18.49 -11.89 3.90
CA ALA A 252 -18.27 -12.63 5.13
C ALA A 252 -17.95 -11.63 6.25
N ALA A 253 -19.02 -11.01 6.75
CA ALA A 253 -19.18 -10.71 8.17
C ALA A 253 -20.33 -11.59 8.66
#